data_AF-A0AAV9S5V4-F1
#
_entry.id   AF-A0AAV9S5V4-F1
#
_cell.length_a   1.000
_cell.length_b   1.000
_cell.length_c   1.000
_cell.angle_alpha   90.00
_cell.angle_beta   90.00
_cell.angle_gamma   90.00
#
_symmetry.space_group_name_H-M   'P 1'
#
loop_
_entity.id
_entity.type
_entity.pdbx_description
1 polymer ?
#
loop_
_entity_poly.entity_id
_entity_poly.type
_entity_poly.pdbx_seq_one_letter_code
_entity_poly.pdbx_strand_id
1 'polypeptide(L)'
;MISSYVGENAEFERQYLSGELEVELTPQGTLAERIRAGGAGVPAFFTPTGYGTLIQEGGSPIKYNKDGSIAIASEEREVREFNGRHYIMEKAITGDFALIKAWKADKAGNIIFRKTARNFNQPMCKAAKTTIVE
;
A
#
# COMPACT_ATOMS: atom_id res chain seq x y z
N MET A 1 3.57 5.25 -7.24
CA MET A 1 2.22 4.96 -6.70
C MET A 1 2.26 3.60 -6.03
N ILE A 2 1.68 3.45 -4.84
CA ILE A 2 1.53 2.17 -4.16
C ILE A 2 0.03 1.93 -3.98
N SER A 3 -0.52 0.95 -4.70
CA SER A 3 -1.97 0.76 -4.82
C SER A 3 -2.31 -0.72 -4.97
N SER A 4 -3.54 -1.11 -4.62
CA SER A 4 -4.00 -2.49 -4.79
C SER A 4 -4.77 -2.74 -6.08
N TYR A 5 -5.39 -1.69 -6.62
CA TYR A 5 -6.14 -1.74 -7.87
C TYR A 5 -6.07 -0.35 -8.48
N VAL A 6 -5.79 -0.28 -9.78
CA VAL A 6 -5.56 0.98 -10.51
C VAL A 6 -6.60 1.25 -11.60
N GLY A 7 -7.50 0.27 -11.85
CA GLY A 7 -8.45 0.31 -12.95
C GLY A 7 -9.41 1.50 -12.94
N GLU A 8 -10.22 1.61 -13.99
CA GLU A 8 -11.14 2.72 -14.25
C GLU A 8 -10.46 4.11 -14.32
N ASN A 9 -9.15 4.16 -14.60
CA ASN A 9 -8.40 5.38 -14.83
C ASN A 9 -7.45 5.23 -16.03
N ALA A 10 -7.92 5.63 -17.21
CA ALA A 10 -7.17 5.51 -18.46
C ALA A 10 -5.87 6.34 -18.47
N GLU A 11 -5.83 7.49 -17.79
CA GLU A 11 -4.62 8.30 -17.70
C GLU A 11 -3.57 7.65 -16.80
N PHE A 12 -4.00 7.00 -15.72
CA PHE A 12 -3.10 6.21 -14.88
C PHE A 12 -2.45 5.09 -15.70
N GLU A 13 -3.24 4.32 -16.44
CA GLU A 13 -2.75 3.24 -17.29
C GLU A 13 -1.79 3.79 -18.36
N ARG A 14 -2.17 4.89 -19.04
CA ARG A 14 -1.33 5.54 -20.05
C ARG A 14 0.05 5.90 -19.47
N GLN A 15 0.10 6.58 -18.32
CA GLN A 15 1.36 7.00 -17.70
C GLN A 15 2.19 5.80 -17.23
N TYR A 16 1.55 4.75 -16.73
CA TYR A 16 2.26 3.53 -16.29
C TYR A 16 2.87 2.80 -17.49
N LEU A 17 2.10 2.53 -18.54
CA LEU A 17 2.56 1.83 -19.73
C LEU A 17 3.56 2.65 -20.56
N SER A 18 3.51 3.98 -20.51
CA SER A 18 4.50 4.86 -21.17
C SER A 18 5.80 5.02 -20.38
N GLY A 19 5.87 4.52 -19.14
CA GLY A 19 7.03 4.65 -18.25
C GLY A 19 7.13 5.99 -17.51
N GLU A 20 6.12 6.85 -17.61
CA GLU A 20 6.01 8.13 -16.90
C GLU A 20 5.71 7.94 -15.40
N LEU A 21 5.05 6.84 -15.03
CA LEU A 21 4.60 6.56 -13.66
C LEU A 21 5.15 5.24 -13.12
N GLU A 22 5.63 5.26 -11.88
CA GLU A 22 6.02 4.07 -11.13
C GLU A 22 4.84 3.53 -10.33
N VAL A 23 4.61 2.21 -10.36
CA VAL A 23 3.45 1.55 -9.73
C VAL A 23 3.88 0.28 -9.01
N GLU A 24 3.79 0.29 -7.67
CA GLU A 24 3.90 -0.91 -6.85
C GLU A 24 2.50 -1.47 -6.56
N LEU A 25 2.13 -2.54 -7.26
CA LEU A 25 0.89 -3.26 -6.99
C LEU A 25 1.01 -4.07 -5.69
N THR A 26 0.21 -3.71 -4.69
CA THR A 26 0.23 -4.32 -3.35
C THR A 26 -1.13 -4.93 -3.02
N PRO A 27 -1.21 -6.22 -2.63
CA PRO A 27 -2.48 -6.81 -2.20
C PRO A 27 -3.20 -5.95 -1.16
N GLN A 28 -4.51 -5.73 -1.33
CA GLN A 28 -5.24 -4.69 -0.58
C GLN A 28 -5.17 -4.86 0.94
N GLY A 29 -5.29 -6.09 1.44
CA GLY A 29 -5.15 -6.39 2.86
C GLY A 29 -3.74 -6.11 3.38
N THR A 30 -2.73 -6.49 2.60
CA THR A 30 -1.33 -6.20 2.90
C THR A 30 -1.06 -4.70 2.93
N LEU A 31 -1.60 -3.93 1.98
CA LEU A 31 -1.47 -2.47 1.97
C LEU A 31 -2.06 -1.84 3.24
N ALA A 32 -3.27 -2.25 3.63
CA ALA A 32 -3.91 -1.76 4.85
C ALA A 32 -3.08 -2.09 6.11
N GLU A 33 -2.54 -3.31 6.18
CA GLU A 33 -1.76 -3.76 7.33
C GLU A 33 -0.37 -3.13 7.40
N ARG A 34 0.31 -2.90 6.25
CA ARG A 34 1.56 -2.13 6.18
C ARG A 34 1.39 -0.71 6.71
N ILE A 35 0.30 -0.04 6.37
CA ILE A 35 -0.04 1.29 6.88
C ILE A 35 -0.31 1.23 8.38
N ARG A 36 -1.17 0.30 8.83
CA ARG A 36 -1.45 0.12 10.27
C ARG A 36 -0.16 -0.12 11.07
N ALA A 37 0.70 -1.01 10.60
CA ALA A 37 1.96 -1.36 11.23
C ALA A 37 2.86 -0.13 11.40
N GLY A 38 2.94 0.72 10.37
CA GLY A 38 3.68 1.99 10.43
C GLY A 38 3.17 2.92 11.52
N GLY A 39 1.85 3.11 11.63
CA GLY A 39 1.25 3.91 12.70
C GLY A 39 1.30 3.29 14.11
N ALA A 40 1.65 2.01 14.20
CA ALA A 40 1.74 1.27 15.46
C ALA A 40 3.19 1.03 15.93
N GLY A 41 4.20 1.54 15.20
CA GLY A 41 5.61 1.30 15.52
C GLY A 41 6.07 -0.14 15.27
N VAL A 42 5.38 -0.88 14.41
CA VAL A 42 5.75 -2.25 14.01
C VAL A 42 6.47 -2.17 12.66
N PRO A 43 7.79 -2.38 12.59
CA PRO A 43 8.56 -2.13 11.36
C PRO A 43 8.29 -3.15 10.24
N ALA A 44 7.92 -4.38 10.59
CA ALA A 44 7.57 -5.43 9.65
C ALA A 44 6.66 -6.48 10.31
N PHE A 45 5.92 -7.22 9.49
CA PHE A 45 5.07 -8.34 9.91
C PHE A 45 5.05 -9.44 8.83
N PHE A 46 4.55 -10.63 9.18
CA PHE A 46 4.41 -11.76 8.26
C PHE A 46 2.95 -11.96 7.86
N THR A 47 2.68 -12.21 6.58
CA THR A 47 1.34 -12.49 6.03
C THR A 47 1.41 -13.63 5.01
N PRO A 48 0.39 -14.50 4.90
CA PRO A 48 0.38 -15.54 3.87
C PRO A 48 -0.03 -14.98 2.50
N THR A 49 -0.54 -13.74 2.46
CA THR A 49 -1.02 -13.09 1.24
C THR A 49 0.14 -12.80 0.29
N GLY A 50 0.13 -13.42 -0.89
CA GLY A 50 1.13 -13.20 -1.93
C GLY A 50 2.24 -14.26 -1.98
N TYR A 51 2.28 -15.22 -1.06
CA TYR A 51 3.20 -16.35 -1.12
C TYR A 51 3.01 -17.17 -2.42
N GLY A 52 4.11 -17.53 -3.11
CA GLY A 52 4.07 -18.26 -4.37
C GLY A 52 3.49 -17.47 -5.55
N THR A 53 3.65 -16.13 -5.51
CA THR A 53 3.21 -15.23 -6.57
C THR A 53 4.29 -14.19 -6.85
N LEU A 54 4.14 -13.38 -7.90
CA LEU A 54 5.03 -12.24 -8.20
C LEU A 54 5.19 -11.24 -7.04
N ILE A 55 4.25 -11.17 -6.10
CA ILE A 55 4.40 -10.35 -4.90
C ILE A 55 5.55 -10.84 -4.03
N GLN A 56 5.73 -12.16 -3.92
CA GLN A 56 6.77 -12.79 -3.13
C GLN A 56 8.05 -13.05 -3.93
N GLU A 57 7.90 -13.58 -5.14
CA GLU A 57 9.00 -13.96 -6.03
C GLU A 57 9.69 -12.75 -6.68
N GLY A 58 9.13 -11.56 -6.52
CA GLY A 58 9.63 -10.36 -7.17
C GLY A 58 9.36 -10.38 -8.68
N GLY A 59 10.00 -9.48 -9.41
CA GLY A 59 9.87 -9.40 -10.86
C GLY A 59 8.61 -8.69 -11.37
N SER A 60 7.68 -8.29 -10.48
CA SER A 60 6.51 -7.49 -10.88
C SER A 60 6.99 -6.14 -11.45
N PRO A 61 6.51 -5.71 -12.63
CA PRO A 61 6.93 -4.44 -13.21
C PRO A 61 6.50 -3.26 -12.32
N ILE A 62 7.45 -2.52 -11.77
CA ILE A 62 7.19 -1.24 -11.07
C ILE A 62 7.23 -0.09 -12.07
N LYS A 63 8.10 -0.16 -13.07
CA LYS A 63 8.23 0.88 -14.10
C LYS A 63 8.58 0.25 -15.44
N TYR A 64 8.01 0.76 -16.51
CA TYR A 64 8.37 0.41 -17.87
C TYR A 64 9.32 1.44 -18.49
N ASN A 65 10.11 1.00 -19.46
CA ASN A 65 10.78 1.84 -20.43
C ASN A 65 9.82 2.19 -21.58
N LYS A 66 10.18 3.19 -22.39
CA LYS A 66 9.38 3.61 -23.56
C LYS A 66 9.20 2.51 -24.62
N ASP A 67 10.08 1.52 -24.64
CA ASP A 67 10.02 0.37 -25.53
C ASP A 67 9.18 -0.80 -24.98
N GLY A 68 8.59 -0.64 -23.79
CA GLY A 68 7.78 -1.65 -23.12
C GLY A 68 8.57 -2.65 -22.27
N SER A 69 9.90 -2.57 -22.23
CA SER A 69 10.71 -3.39 -21.33
C SER A 69 10.58 -2.93 -19.87
N ILE A 70 10.85 -3.83 -18.92
CA ILE A 70 10.79 -3.51 -17.48
C ILE A 70 12.03 -2.69 -17.10
N ALA A 71 11.82 -1.45 -16.66
CA ALA A 71 12.88 -0.57 -16.17
C ALA A 71 13.18 -0.82 -14.68
N ILE A 72 12.13 -1.05 -13.88
CA ILE A 72 12.23 -1.34 -12.46
C ILE A 72 11.31 -2.51 -12.17
N ALA A 73 11.87 -3.57 -11.58
CA ALA A 73 11.12 -4.73 -11.12
C ALA A 73 11.02 -4.74 -9.59
N SER A 74 9.97 -5.35 -9.05
CA SER A 74 9.81 -5.51 -7.61
C SER A 74 10.84 -6.48 -7.03
N GLU A 75 11.26 -6.21 -5.81
CA GLU A 75 12.16 -7.08 -5.05
C GLU A 75 11.45 -8.35 -4.56
N GLU A 76 12.23 -9.39 -4.31
CA GLU A 76 11.78 -10.58 -3.59
C GLU A 76 11.45 -10.26 -2.13
N ARG A 77 10.49 -10.99 -1.56
CA ARG A 77 10.12 -10.87 -0.14
C ARG A 77 10.63 -12.07 0.65
N GLU A 78 11.15 -11.81 1.84
CA GLU A 78 11.60 -12.87 2.76
C GLU A 78 10.44 -13.83 3.06
N VAL A 79 10.71 -15.13 2.95
CA VAL A 79 9.75 -16.19 3.28
C VAL A 79 10.14 -16.82 4.61
N ARG A 80 9.14 -17.06 5.47
CA ARG A 80 9.32 -17.87 6.68
C ARG A 80 8.13 -18.79 6.90
N GLU A 81 8.41 -20.00 7.37
CA GLU A 81 7.38 -20.95 7.75
C GLU A 81 7.02 -20.78 9.23
N PHE A 82 5.72 -20.77 9.51
CA PHE A 82 5.17 -20.83 10.86
C PHE A 82 4.08 -21.90 10.89
N ASN A 83 4.22 -22.87 11.79
CA ASN A 83 3.23 -23.93 12.00
C ASN A 83 2.83 -24.69 10.71
N GLY A 84 3.80 -25.04 9.86
CA GLY A 84 3.55 -25.78 8.62
C GLY A 84 2.97 -24.95 7.46
N ARG A 85 2.94 -23.61 7.57
CA ARG A 85 2.48 -22.71 6.51
C ARG A 85 3.50 -21.62 6.23
N HIS A 86 3.72 -21.31 4.95
CA HIS A 86 4.61 -20.23 4.52
C HIS A 86 3.93 -18.86 4.55
N TYR A 87 4.71 -17.87 4.97
CA TYR A 87 4.35 -16.46 5.04
C TYR A 87 5.47 -15.62 4.44
N ILE A 88 5.13 -14.42 3.99
CA ILE A 88 6.07 -13.44 3.45
C ILE A 88 6.18 -12.25 4.39
N MET A 89 7.39 -11.70 4.52
CA MET A 89 7.64 -10.51 5.32
C MET A 89 7.25 -9.24 4.54
N GLU A 90 6.46 -8.41 5.19
CA GLU A 90 6.01 -7.12 4.67
C GLU A 90 6.48 -6.00 5.59
N LYS A 91 7.07 -4.96 4.98
CA LYS A 91 7.58 -3.78 5.70
C LYS A 91 6.48 -2.75 5.86
N ALA A 92 6.45 -2.09 7.02
CA ALA A 92 5.52 -1.01 7.29
C ALA A 92 5.66 0.14 6.30
N ILE A 93 4.54 0.83 6.07
CA ILE A 93 4.49 2.08 5.31
C ILE A 93 4.18 3.22 6.28
N THR A 94 4.99 4.27 6.21
CA THR A 94 4.73 5.56 6.84
C THR A 94 4.84 6.66 5.80
N GLY A 95 4.00 7.69 5.89
CA GLY A 95 4.08 8.89 5.05
C GLY A 95 4.61 10.11 5.81
N ASP A 96 5.09 11.11 5.08
CA ASP A 96 5.31 12.44 5.66
C ASP A 96 3.96 13.12 5.96
N PHE A 97 3.00 12.93 5.06
CA PHE A 97 1.65 13.45 5.16
C PHE A 97 0.58 12.37 4.94
N ALA A 98 -0.55 12.52 5.62
CA ALA A 98 -1.78 11.78 5.33
C ALA A 98 -2.93 12.77 5.09
N LEU A 99 -3.63 12.60 3.96
CA LEU A 99 -4.82 13.38 3.60
C LEU A 99 -6.05 12.49 3.82
N ILE A 100 -6.89 12.87 4.78
CA ILE A 100 -7.95 12.01 5.32
C ILE A 100 -9.31 12.68 5.16
N LYS A 101 -10.31 11.91 4.75
CA LYS A 101 -11.72 12.34 4.74
C LYS A 101 -12.48 11.78 5.93
N ALA A 102 -13.05 12.66 6.76
CA ALA A 102 -13.95 12.31 7.85
C ALA A 102 -15.39 12.79 7.60
N TRP A 103 -16.33 12.36 8.44
CA TRP A 103 -17.71 12.84 8.41
C TRP A 103 -17.93 14.03 9.35
N LYS A 104 -17.39 13.96 10.56
CA LYS A 104 -17.41 15.06 11.54
C LYS A 104 -16.11 15.04 12.33
N ALA A 105 -15.71 16.23 12.77
CA ALA A 105 -14.64 16.45 13.73
C ALA A 105 -15.12 17.38 14.84
N ASP A 106 -14.63 17.19 16.07
CA ASP A 106 -14.74 18.19 17.13
C ASP A 106 -13.50 19.09 17.20
N LYS A 107 -13.54 20.11 18.06
CA LYS A 107 -12.40 21.05 18.23
C LYS A 107 -11.17 20.43 18.90
N ALA A 108 -11.31 19.26 19.52
CA ALA A 108 -10.21 18.54 20.15
C ALA A 108 -9.50 17.59 19.16
N GLY A 109 -10.04 17.41 17.95
CA GLY A 109 -9.48 16.56 16.91
C GLY A 109 -10.06 15.14 16.89
N ASN A 110 -11.12 14.85 17.65
CA ASN A 110 -11.82 13.57 17.53
C ASN A 110 -12.59 13.55 16.21
N ILE A 111 -12.46 12.46 15.46
CA ILE A 111 -13.13 12.30 14.16
C ILE A 111 -14.02 11.07 14.15
N ILE A 112 -15.10 11.15 13.37
CA ILE A 112 -15.94 9.99 13.05
C ILE A 112 -16.10 9.83 11.55
N PHE A 113 -16.14 8.58 11.09
CA PHE A 113 -16.38 8.21 9.70
C PHE A 113 -17.79 7.64 9.53
N ARG A 114 -18.39 7.81 8.34
CA ARG A 114 -19.75 7.35 8.03
C ARG A 114 -19.74 6.22 7.01
N LYS A 115 -20.34 5.08 7.37
CA LYS A 115 -20.50 3.90 6.50
C LYS A 115 -19.15 3.43 5.92
N THR A 116 -19.12 3.05 4.64
CA THR A 116 -17.97 2.50 3.92
C THR A 116 -16.89 3.53 3.57
N ALA A 117 -17.16 4.84 3.73
CA ALA A 117 -16.17 5.89 3.51
C ALA A 117 -15.01 5.86 4.54
N ARG A 118 -15.12 5.03 5.59
CA ARG A 118 -14.05 4.82 6.58
C ARG A 118 -12.79 4.16 6.00
N ASN A 119 -12.97 3.23 5.06
CA ASN A 119 -11.97 2.44 4.34
C ASN A 119 -10.49 2.63 4.80
N PHE A 120 -9.62 3.17 3.94
CA PHE A 120 -8.21 3.43 4.24
C PHE A 120 -7.99 4.68 5.07
N ASN A 121 -8.99 5.56 5.19
CA ASN A 121 -8.91 6.77 6.00
C ASN A 121 -8.50 6.45 7.45
N GLN A 122 -9.07 5.41 8.06
CA GLN A 122 -8.78 5.05 9.45
C GLN A 122 -7.32 4.62 9.69
N PRO A 123 -6.72 3.66 8.95
CA PRO A 123 -5.31 3.31 9.14
C PRO A 123 -4.36 4.43 8.69
N MET A 124 -4.64 5.13 7.58
CA MET A 124 -3.76 6.21 7.07
C MET A 124 -3.64 7.38 8.04
N CYS A 125 -4.72 7.72 8.75
CA CYS A 125 -4.74 8.80 9.75
C CYS A 125 -3.74 8.61 10.91
N LYS A 126 -3.13 7.43 11.04
CA LYS A 126 -2.19 7.08 12.12
C LYS A 126 -0.76 6.87 11.64
N ALA A 127 -0.54 6.80 10.33
CA ALA A 127 0.70 6.31 9.74
C ALA A 127 1.48 7.41 9.01
N ALA A 128 1.32 8.67 9.44
CA ALA A 128 2.05 9.79 8.88
C ALA A 128 2.56 10.75 9.95
N LYS A 129 3.64 11.46 9.64
CA LYS A 129 4.21 12.49 10.51
C LYS A 129 3.24 13.65 10.73
N THR A 130 2.54 14.08 9.68
CA THR A 130 1.50 15.11 9.74
C THR A 130 0.21 14.60 9.10
N THR A 131 -0.90 14.65 9.82
CA THR A 131 -2.21 14.24 9.30
C THR A 131 -3.14 15.44 9.13
N ILE A 132 -3.74 15.57 7.94
CA ILE A 132 -4.67 16.64 7.58
C ILE A 132 -6.03 15.99 7.30
N VAL A 133 -7.08 16.45 7.99
CA VAL A 133 -8.43 15.87 7.88
C VAL A 133 -9.43 16.90 7.35
N GLU A 134 -10.23 16.52 6.35
CA GLU A 134 -11.35 17.28 5.78
C GLU A 134 -12.71 16.56 5.89
#